data_AF-A0A9X4B0L2-F1
#
_entry.id   AF-A0A9X4B0L2-F1
#
_cell.length_a   1.000
_cell.length_b   1.000
_cell.length_c   1.000
_cell.angle_alpha   90.00
_cell.angle_beta   90.00
_cell.angle_gamma   90.00
#
_symmetry.space_group_name_H-M   'P 1'
#
loop_
_entity.id
_entity.type
_entity.pdbx_description
1 polymer ?
#
loop_
_entity_poly.entity_id
_entity_poly.type
_entity_poly.pdbx_seq_one_letter_code
_entity_poly.pdbx_strand_id
1 'polypeptide(L)'
;MSPKHPLAAAASLALLAASGGAAAYCPSYTASSPANDHGCAIEAVAGTNPTNDEWNVIFDLVSQGPAAWGDQGPSVTDIGQGCGKPEPYQSVSARFPCELLKALTKVESGWRQFCVPTLPADQVGGESRTIISFDCGYGIGQVTSGMHVGENPDFDRERVASDPFYNLATSTRILAAKWKATNCVGDNQPKIVEHWYTATWAYNGLAYVNNPNNPNYDPNRGVWKPSVGGAAPYQEKVYGFMEFNSQWETIEPAYPNPGDIGGGTSPPDLPEPDCASPTDCENKRPTHVTACAGAVGGSGGAGGGGSGGAGGGGGSGGAGGSGGAGGNGGTGGSGNDGGSGPGGGPGTTDDGNGTVHGVVTCQCRAAGTNDRIPGWLGLGSLAVLASLGARRRRPRL
;
A
#
# COMPACT_ATOMS: atom_id res chain seq x y z
N MET A 1 61.81 -11.42 -55.41
CA MET A 1 60.41 -11.02 -55.66
C MET A 1 59.71 -10.98 -54.31
N SER A 2 59.65 -9.79 -53.69
CA SER A 2 59.00 -9.59 -52.39
C SER A 2 57.51 -9.28 -52.59
N PRO A 3 56.58 -9.93 -51.88
CA PRO A 3 55.20 -9.51 -51.90
C PRO A 3 55.00 -8.35 -50.91
N LYS A 4 54.39 -7.27 -51.40
CA LYS A 4 53.90 -6.15 -50.60
C LYS A 4 52.57 -6.55 -49.97
N HIS A 5 52.45 -6.49 -48.65
CA HIS A 5 51.16 -6.50 -47.97
C HIS A 5 50.63 -5.05 -47.87
N PRO A 6 49.37 -4.77 -48.23
CA PRO A 6 48.73 -3.52 -47.85
C PRO A 6 48.15 -3.62 -46.43
N LEU A 7 48.46 -2.62 -45.62
CA LEU A 7 47.86 -2.34 -44.31
C LEU A 7 46.36 -2.06 -44.48
N ALA A 8 45.51 -2.88 -43.85
CA ALA A 8 44.10 -2.55 -43.66
C ALA A 8 43.97 -1.71 -42.38
N ALA A 9 43.57 -0.45 -42.53
CA ALA A 9 43.21 0.42 -41.43
C ALA A 9 41.87 -0.04 -40.83
N ALA A 10 41.90 -0.44 -39.56
CA ALA A 10 40.69 -0.72 -38.79
C ALA A 10 40.09 0.62 -38.34
N ALA A 11 38.97 1.02 -38.95
CA ALA A 11 38.15 2.10 -38.43
C ALA A 11 37.27 1.54 -37.30
N SER A 12 37.60 1.87 -36.06
CA SER A 12 36.78 1.59 -34.89
C SER A 12 35.53 2.48 -34.91
N LEU A 13 34.39 1.90 -35.30
CA LEU A 13 33.08 2.52 -35.10
C LEU A 13 32.69 2.35 -33.63
N ALA A 14 32.81 3.42 -32.84
CA ALA A 14 32.30 3.45 -31.48
C ALA A 14 30.76 3.42 -31.54
N LEU A 15 30.16 2.26 -31.22
CA LEU A 15 28.74 2.20 -30.90
C LEU A 15 28.53 2.92 -29.56
N LEU A 16 27.96 4.11 -29.62
CA LEU A 16 27.24 4.70 -28.50
C LEU A 16 26.06 3.79 -28.17
N ALA A 17 26.24 2.91 -27.18
CA ALA A 17 25.15 2.22 -26.54
C ALA A 17 24.38 3.25 -25.70
N ALA A 18 23.37 3.87 -26.31
CA ALA A 18 22.33 4.53 -25.54
C ALA A 18 21.64 3.43 -24.71
N SER A 19 21.87 3.43 -23.40
CA SER A 19 21.06 2.69 -22.45
C SER A 19 19.64 3.24 -22.54
N GLY A 20 18.82 2.68 -23.43
CA GLY A 20 17.39 2.89 -23.40
C GLY A 20 16.90 2.38 -22.06
N GLY A 21 16.64 3.28 -21.11
CA GLY A 21 15.86 2.95 -19.93
C GLY A 21 14.57 2.30 -20.41
N ALA A 22 14.18 1.19 -19.78
CA ALA A 22 12.89 0.57 -20.10
C ALA A 22 11.83 1.67 -20.10
N ALA A 23 11.21 1.91 -21.26
CA ALA A 23 10.16 2.91 -21.37
C ALA A 23 9.12 2.56 -20.30
N ALA A 24 8.80 3.53 -19.44
CA ALA A 24 7.92 3.28 -18.32
C ALA A 24 6.59 2.74 -18.84
N TYR A 25 6.12 1.63 -18.27
CA TYR A 25 4.85 1.02 -18.65
C TYR A 25 3.72 2.04 -18.43
N CYS A 26 2.92 2.25 -19.48
CA CYS A 26 1.97 3.36 -19.65
C CYS A 26 0.73 2.89 -20.40
N PRO A 27 -0.10 2.03 -19.82
CA PRO A 27 -1.34 1.62 -20.45
C PRO A 27 -2.37 2.75 -20.42
N SER A 28 -3.19 2.82 -21.46
CA SER A 28 -4.35 3.71 -21.52
C SER A 28 -5.50 3.02 -22.25
N TYR A 29 -6.15 2.05 -21.60
CA TYR A 29 -7.37 1.38 -22.07
C TYR A 29 -8.60 2.30 -21.91
N THR A 30 -8.55 3.47 -22.54
CA THR A 30 -9.60 4.51 -22.50
C THR A 30 -10.95 3.97 -22.95
N ALA A 31 -12.05 4.55 -22.46
CA ALA A 31 -13.40 4.04 -22.71
C ALA A 31 -13.70 3.80 -24.21
N SER A 32 -13.26 4.73 -25.08
CA SER A 32 -13.42 4.68 -26.54
C SER A 32 -12.47 3.73 -27.27
N SER A 33 -11.45 3.18 -26.61
CA SER A 33 -10.49 2.29 -27.25
C SER A 33 -11.19 1.00 -27.70
N PRO A 34 -10.98 0.55 -28.95
CA PRO A 34 -11.46 -0.77 -29.37
C PRO A 34 -10.84 -1.94 -28.58
N ALA A 35 -9.72 -1.71 -27.89
CA ALA A 35 -9.07 -2.68 -27.02
C ALA A 35 -9.58 -2.62 -25.56
N ASN A 36 -10.54 -1.74 -25.25
CA ASN A 36 -11.25 -1.72 -23.97
C ASN A 36 -12.27 -2.87 -23.91
N ASP A 37 -11.79 -4.09 -23.69
CA ASP A 37 -12.59 -5.31 -23.55
C ASP A 37 -13.05 -5.58 -22.11
N HIS A 38 -12.54 -4.82 -21.14
CA HIS A 38 -12.91 -4.91 -19.73
C HIS A 38 -13.98 -3.87 -19.32
N GLY A 39 -14.40 -2.99 -20.23
CA GLY A 39 -15.48 -2.05 -19.98
C GLY A 39 -15.08 -0.90 -19.04
N CYS A 40 -13.90 -0.32 -19.23
CA CYS A 40 -13.46 0.88 -18.54
C CYS A 40 -14.40 2.04 -18.88
N ALA A 41 -14.96 2.69 -17.85
CA ALA A 41 -16.10 3.59 -18.03
C ALA A 41 -15.76 5.00 -18.49
N ILE A 42 -14.53 5.46 -18.22
CA ILE A 42 -14.15 6.88 -18.34
C ILE A 42 -13.08 7.03 -19.42
N GLU A 43 -13.19 8.10 -20.21
CA GLU A 43 -12.14 8.45 -21.16
C GLU A 43 -10.88 8.92 -20.42
N ALA A 44 -9.72 8.54 -20.94
CA ALA A 44 -8.45 9.10 -20.54
C ALA A 44 -8.46 10.62 -20.79
N VAL A 45 -7.99 11.37 -19.81
CA VAL A 45 -7.93 12.83 -19.87
C VAL A 45 -6.49 13.24 -20.09
N ALA A 46 -6.26 14.15 -21.05
CA ALA A 46 -4.94 14.71 -21.29
C ALA A 46 -4.45 15.49 -20.05
N GLY A 47 -3.18 15.34 -19.70
CA GLY A 47 -2.68 15.94 -18.46
C GLY A 47 -1.16 15.89 -18.30
N THR A 48 -0.69 16.70 -17.36
CA THR A 48 0.70 16.79 -16.93
C THR A 48 0.80 16.34 -15.48
N ASN A 49 1.80 15.53 -15.14
CA ASN A 49 2.00 15.11 -13.76
C ASN A 49 2.44 16.28 -12.89
N PRO A 50 2.00 16.32 -11.62
CA PRO A 50 2.67 17.12 -10.61
C PRO A 50 4.18 16.81 -10.56
N THR A 51 4.98 17.81 -10.23
CA THR A 51 6.39 17.66 -9.88
C THR A 51 6.55 16.87 -8.59
N ASN A 52 7.77 16.42 -8.27
CA ASN A 52 8.01 15.71 -7.01
C ASN A 52 7.66 16.56 -5.77
N ASP A 53 7.92 17.86 -5.81
CA ASP A 53 7.62 18.76 -4.68
C ASP A 53 6.10 18.94 -4.52
N GLU A 54 5.38 19.12 -5.64
CA GLU A 54 3.90 19.18 -5.63
C GLU A 54 3.30 17.86 -5.15
N TRP A 55 3.83 16.71 -5.59
CA TRP A 55 3.40 15.41 -5.10
C TRP A 55 3.59 15.26 -3.60
N ASN A 56 4.74 15.67 -3.06
CA ASN A 56 4.97 15.62 -1.62
C ASN A 56 3.93 16.47 -0.85
N VAL A 57 3.58 17.67 -1.34
CA VAL A 57 2.51 18.48 -0.75
C VAL A 57 1.15 17.77 -0.81
N ILE A 58 0.83 17.12 -1.94
CA ILE A 58 -0.41 16.34 -2.10
C ILE A 58 -0.42 15.17 -1.11
N PHE A 59 0.66 14.40 -0.99
CA PHE A 59 0.75 13.28 -0.03
C PHE A 59 0.59 13.76 1.41
N ASP A 60 1.18 14.89 1.77
CA ASP A 60 1.08 15.44 3.12
C ASP A 60 -0.36 15.88 3.43
N LEU A 61 -1.07 16.46 2.46
CA LEU A 61 -2.49 16.83 2.63
C LEU A 61 -3.41 15.59 2.65
N VAL A 62 -3.16 14.59 1.80
CA VAL A 62 -3.98 13.37 1.72
C VAL A 62 -3.69 12.40 2.87
N SER A 63 -2.48 12.35 3.42
CA SER A 63 -2.20 11.53 4.62
C SER A 63 -3.06 11.95 5.81
N GLN A 64 -3.44 13.23 5.85
CA GLN A 64 -4.33 13.80 6.85
C GLN A 64 -5.82 13.44 6.65
N GLY A 65 -6.22 12.74 5.60
CA GLY A 65 -7.61 12.26 5.49
C GLY A 65 -8.68 13.34 5.25
N PRO A 66 -9.97 12.95 5.24
CA PRO A 66 -11.07 13.79 4.77
C PRO A 66 -11.24 15.14 5.45
N ALA A 67 -10.93 15.21 6.74
CA ALA A 67 -11.05 16.45 7.50
C ALA A 67 -10.09 17.54 6.97
N ALA A 68 -8.96 17.17 6.35
CA ALA A 68 -8.00 18.12 5.84
C ALA A 68 -8.30 18.58 4.40
N TRP A 69 -8.82 17.68 3.56
CA TRP A 69 -9.13 18.04 2.17
C TRP A 69 -10.57 18.53 1.94
N GLY A 70 -11.47 18.33 2.90
CA GLY A 70 -12.85 18.78 2.82
C GLY A 70 -13.55 18.32 1.54
N ASP A 71 -14.07 19.26 0.75
CA ASP A 71 -14.81 18.95 -0.49
C ASP A 71 -13.89 18.71 -1.69
N GLN A 72 -12.56 18.83 -1.52
CA GLN A 72 -11.61 18.61 -2.62
C GLN A 72 -11.40 17.13 -2.93
N GLY A 73 -11.74 16.20 -2.02
CA GLY A 73 -11.61 14.76 -2.19
C GLY A 73 -12.95 14.04 -1.96
N PRO A 74 -13.01 12.72 -2.16
CA PRO A 74 -14.20 11.94 -1.83
C PRO A 74 -14.40 11.85 -0.32
N SER A 75 -15.60 11.45 0.09
CA SER A 75 -15.85 11.02 1.46
C SER A 75 -15.11 9.71 1.74
N VAL A 76 -14.56 9.60 2.95
CA VAL A 76 -14.00 8.36 3.50
C VAL A 76 -14.59 8.18 4.88
N THR A 77 -15.18 7.01 5.12
CA THR A 77 -15.72 6.66 6.44
C THR A 77 -14.60 6.53 7.46
N ASP A 78 -14.95 6.65 8.73
CA ASP A 78 -14.07 6.28 9.83
C ASP A 78 -13.52 4.84 9.67
N ILE A 79 -12.37 4.61 10.30
CA ILE A 79 -11.65 3.34 10.35
C ILE A 79 -11.55 2.88 11.81
N GLY A 80 -11.24 1.59 12.00
CA GLY A 80 -10.97 1.05 13.33
C GLY A 80 -9.59 1.44 13.84
N GLN A 81 -9.47 1.68 15.14
CA GLN A 81 -8.22 1.71 15.89
C GLN A 81 -8.35 0.77 17.09
N GLY A 82 -7.28 0.05 17.43
CA GLY A 82 -7.29 -0.90 18.54
C GLY A 82 -7.87 -2.25 18.11
N CYS A 83 -7.43 -3.33 18.77
CA CYS A 83 -7.90 -4.69 18.54
C CYS A 83 -8.30 -5.43 19.82
N GLY A 84 -8.79 -4.68 20.79
CA GLY A 84 -9.22 -5.21 22.08
C GLY A 84 -8.09 -5.39 23.09
N LYS A 85 -6.82 -5.32 22.66
CA LYS A 85 -5.62 -5.35 23.53
C LYS A 85 -4.43 -4.61 22.87
N PRO A 86 -3.67 -3.79 23.62
CA PRO A 86 -4.02 -3.25 24.94
C PRO A 86 -5.19 -2.27 24.86
N GLU A 87 -5.46 -1.69 23.68
CA GLU A 87 -6.53 -0.73 23.46
C GLU A 87 -7.82 -1.41 22.96
N PRO A 88 -9.00 -1.02 23.49
CA PRO A 88 -10.29 -1.45 22.94
C PRO A 88 -10.46 -0.91 21.52
N TYR A 89 -11.24 -1.63 20.71
CA TYR A 89 -11.60 -1.15 19.38
C TYR A 89 -12.42 0.14 19.49
N GLN A 90 -12.06 1.14 18.68
CA GLN A 90 -12.80 2.38 18.52
C GLN A 90 -12.82 2.82 17.06
N SER A 91 -13.90 3.53 16.69
CA SER A 91 -14.01 4.18 15.38
C SER A 91 -13.30 5.53 15.45
N VAL A 92 -12.38 5.78 14.52
CA VAL A 92 -11.64 7.04 14.42
C VAL A 92 -11.66 7.58 13.00
N SER A 93 -11.57 8.90 12.85
CA SER A 93 -11.46 9.51 11.52
C SER A 93 -10.23 8.97 10.78
N ALA A 94 -10.43 8.62 9.50
CA ALA A 94 -9.39 8.04 8.69
C ALA A 94 -8.18 8.98 8.55
N ARG A 95 -7.00 8.45 8.86
CA ARG A 95 -5.68 9.04 8.63
C ARG A 95 -4.79 7.93 8.07
N PHE A 96 -3.81 8.29 7.26
CA PHE A 96 -2.99 7.32 6.53
C PHE A 96 -1.53 7.70 6.68
N PRO A 97 -0.61 6.73 6.92
CA PRO A 97 0.81 7.03 6.89
C PRO A 97 1.23 7.53 5.51
N CYS A 98 1.85 8.70 5.44
CA CYS A 98 2.27 9.28 4.17
C CYS A 98 3.35 8.43 3.50
N GLU A 99 4.22 7.78 4.29
CA GLU A 99 5.27 6.88 3.83
C GLU A 99 4.65 5.71 3.07
N LEU A 100 3.52 5.20 3.57
CA LEU A 100 2.71 4.20 2.89
C LEU A 100 2.11 4.73 1.59
N LEU A 101 1.45 5.89 1.60
CA LEU A 101 0.84 6.43 0.37
C LEU A 101 1.88 6.69 -0.72
N LYS A 102 3.04 7.25 -0.33
CA LYS A 102 4.19 7.50 -1.20
C LYS A 102 4.71 6.21 -1.80
N ALA A 103 5.00 5.20 -0.97
CA ALA A 103 5.56 3.94 -1.44
C ALA A 103 4.56 3.11 -2.26
N LEU A 104 3.30 3.06 -1.85
CA LEU A 104 2.22 2.34 -2.52
C LEU A 104 2.05 2.86 -3.95
N THR A 105 1.90 4.17 -4.10
CA THR A 105 1.73 4.79 -5.42
C THR A 105 3.00 4.74 -6.28
N LYS A 106 4.17 4.56 -5.65
CA LYS A 106 5.40 4.27 -6.38
C LYS A 106 5.35 2.89 -7.03
N VAL A 107 4.77 1.89 -6.37
CA VAL A 107 4.51 0.57 -6.95
C VAL A 107 3.43 0.65 -8.02
N GLU A 108 2.33 1.37 -7.77
CA GLU A 108 1.17 1.41 -8.69
C GLU A 108 1.48 2.09 -10.02
N SER A 109 2.14 3.24 -9.99
CA SER A 109 2.33 4.06 -11.20
C SER A 109 3.71 4.72 -11.32
N GLY A 110 4.52 4.65 -10.26
CA GLY A 110 5.77 5.39 -10.17
C GLY A 110 5.59 6.88 -9.87
N TRP A 111 4.47 7.26 -9.24
CA TRP A 111 3.98 8.64 -9.04
C TRP A 111 3.54 9.32 -10.33
N ARG A 112 2.72 8.65 -11.14
CA ARG A 112 2.22 9.19 -12.40
C ARG A 112 0.72 9.03 -12.48
N GLN A 113 0.02 10.15 -12.64
CA GLN A 113 -1.37 10.17 -13.07
C GLN A 113 -1.47 10.02 -14.59
N PHE A 114 -0.53 10.65 -15.31
CA PHE A 114 -0.55 10.78 -16.76
C PHE A 114 0.74 10.25 -17.39
N CYS A 115 0.66 9.68 -18.58
CA CYS A 115 1.83 9.52 -19.45
C CYS A 115 1.43 9.28 -20.90
N VAL A 116 2.42 9.32 -21.79
CA VAL A 116 2.25 8.93 -23.20
C VAL A 116 1.96 7.44 -23.26
N PRO A 117 0.84 7.01 -23.86
CA PRO A 117 0.48 5.60 -23.87
C PRO A 117 1.52 4.76 -24.63
N THR A 118 1.88 3.63 -24.04
CA THR A 118 2.73 2.59 -24.66
C THR A 118 1.94 1.34 -25.02
N LEU A 119 0.66 1.28 -24.64
CA LEU A 119 -0.33 0.28 -25.00
C LEU A 119 -1.74 0.80 -24.64
N PRO A 120 -2.82 0.22 -25.20
CA PRO A 120 -2.85 -0.74 -26.31
C PRO A 120 -2.38 -0.13 -27.64
N ALA A 121 -2.18 -0.98 -28.66
CA ALA A 121 -1.55 -0.59 -29.93
C ALA A 121 -2.24 0.60 -30.64
N ASP A 122 -3.55 0.73 -30.49
CA ASP A 122 -4.37 1.82 -31.03
C ASP A 122 -4.18 3.16 -30.29
N GLN A 123 -3.53 3.15 -29.13
CA GLN A 123 -3.29 4.34 -28.30
C GLN A 123 -1.82 4.80 -28.30
N VAL A 124 -0.89 3.96 -28.79
CA VAL A 124 0.56 4.19 -28.68
C VAL A 124 1.00 5.53 -29.26
N GLY A 125 1.80 6.27 -28.49
CA GLY A 125 2.45 7.50 -28.94
C GLY A 125 1.54 8.72 -29.02
N GLY A 126 0.28 8.61 -28.56
CA GLY A 126 -0.61 9.76 -28.40
C GLY A 126 -0.16 10.75 -27.31
N GLU A 127 -0.94 11.80 -27.10
CA GLU A 127 -0.69 12.78 -26.03
C GLU A 127 -0.65 12.13 -24.63
N SER A 128 0.14 12.74 -23.73
CA SER A 128 0.16 12.37 -22.31
C SER A 128 -1.23 12.49 -21.70
N ARG A 129 -1.73 11.37 -21.17
CA ARG A 129 -3.10 11.24 -20.65
C ARG A 129 -3.16 10.24 -19.51
N THR A 130 -4.33 10.14 -18.89
CA THR A 130 -4.57 9.28 -17.73
C THR A 130 -4.04 7.87 -17.98
N ILE A 131 -3.29 7.32 -17.03
CA ILE A 131 -2.93 5.90 -17.03
C ILE A 131 -4.20 5.11 -16.75
N ILE A 132 -4.57 4.20 -17.63
CA ILE A 132 -5.71 3.29 -17.47
C ILE A 132 -5.20 1.90 -17.78
N SER A 133 -5.08 1.03 -16.77
CA SER A 133 -4.70 -0.37 -16.94
C SER A 133 -5.81 -1.18 -17.62
N PHE A 134 -5.46 -2.39 -18.07
CA PHE A 134 -6.40 -3.27 -18.77
C PHE A 134 -7.60 -3.68 -17.90
N ASP A 135 -7.41 -3.73 -16.58
CA ASP A 135 -8.44 -4.00 -15.58
C ASP A 135 -9.12 -2.72 -15.06
N CYS A 136 -9.00 -1.61 -15.80
CA CYS A 136 -9.65 -0.34 -15.49
C CYS A 136 -9.17 0.30 -14.18
N GLY A 137 -7.89 0.15 -13.84
CA GLY A 137 -7.20 0.91 -12.80
C GLY A 137 -6.75 2.26 -13.32
N TYR A 138 -7.23 3.34 -12.70
CA TYR A 138 -6.98 4.72 -13.14
C TYR A 138 -5.91 5.41 -12.30
N GLY A 139 -4.97 6.06 -12.98
CA GLY A 139 -4.12 7.11 -12.43
C GLY A 139 -3.11 6.66 -11.38
N ILE A 140 -2.67 7.59 -10.53
CA ILE A 140 -1.52 7.41 -9.65
C ILE A 140 -1.66 6.22 -8.70
N GLY A 141 -2.83 5.99 -8.14
CA GLY A 141 -3.08 4.87 -7.23
C GLY A 141 -3.85 3.71 -7.83
N GLN A 142 -4.00 3.68 -9.18
CA GLN A 142 -4.68 2.62 -9.92
C GLN A 142 -6.06 2.28 -9.32
N VAL A 143 -6.92 3.31 -9.22
CA VAL A 143 -8.28 3.17 -8.70
C VAL A 143 -9.12 2.34 -9.68
N THR A 144 -9.50 1.12 -9.27
CA THR A 144 -10.23 0.17 -10.14
C THR A 144 -11.71 0.01 -9.78
N SER A 145 -12.02 -0.17 -8.49
CA SER A 145 -13.40 -0.37 -8.03
C SER A 145 -14.25 0.88 -8.24
N GLY A 146 -15.36 0.76 -8.96
CA GLY A 146 -16.23 1.89 -9.33
C GLY A 146 -15.93 2.47 -10.71
N MET A 147 -14.87 2.02 -11.40
CA MET A 147 -14.42 2.57 -12.68
C MET A 147 -14.86 1.78 -13.91
N HIS A 148 -15.67 0.73 -13.74
CA HIS A 148 -16.23 -0.05 -14.85
C HIS A 148 -17.62 0.48 -15.28
N VAL A 149 -17.98 0.21 -16.54
CA VAL A 149 -19.30 0.51 -17.08
C VAL A 149 -20.35 -0.22 -16.25
N GLY A 150 -21.40 0.51 -15.85
CA GLY A 150 -22.50 -0.01 -15.03
C GLY A 150 -22.25 0.05 -13.53
N GLU A 151 -21.02 0.34 -13.08
CA GLU A 151 -20.77 0.69 -11.68
C GLU A 151 -21.23 2.12 -11.38
N ASN A 152 -21.71 2.35 -10.16
CA ASN A 152 -22.20 3.64 -9.70
C ASN A 152 -21.61 3.97 -8.32
N PRO A 153 -20.32 4.34 -8.25
CA PRO A 153 -19.71 4.74 -7.00
C PRO A 153 -20.28 6.08 -6.49
N ASP A 154 -20.06 6.35 -5.21
CA ASP A 154 -20.39 7.62 -4.55
C ASP A 154 -19.22 8.64 -4.60
N PHE A 155 -18.26 8.42 -5.50
CA PHE A 155 -17.20 9.36 -5.84
C PHE A 155 -17.27 9.74 -7.32
N ASP A 156 -16.64 10.85 -7.68
CA ASP A 156 -16.61 11.39 -9.03
C ASP A 156 -15.54 10.68 -9.88
N ARG A 157 -15.99 9.87 -10.85
CA ARG A 157 -15.10 9.03 -11.67
C ARG A 157 -14.29 9.86 -12.66
N GLU A 158 -14.87 10.93 -13.18
CA GLU A 158 -14.22 11.87 -14.09
C GLU A 158 -13.06 12.58 -13.37
N ARG A 159 -13.23 12.94 -12.10
CA ARG A 159 -12.13 13.46 -11.26
C ARG A 159 -11.08 12.42 -10.92
N VAL A 160 -11.45 11.15 -10.71
CA VAL A 160 -10.44 10.07 -10.57
C VAL A 160 -9.53 10.00 -11.80
N ALA A 161 -10.06 10.22 -13.00
CA ALA A 161 -9.27 10.19 -14.22
C ALA A 161 -8.43 11.47 -14.43
N SER A 162 -8.97 12.64 -14.08
CA SER A 162 -8.41 13.95 -14.47
C SER A 162 -7.64 14.70 -13.38
N ASP A 163 -7.85 14.38 -12.10
CA ASP A 163 -7.32 15.14 -10.97
C ASP A 163 -6.37 14.23 -10.15
N PRO A 164 -5.04 14.47 -10.21
CA PRO A 164 -4.06 13.68 -9.46
C PRO A 164 -4.30 13.67 -7.94
N PHE A 165 -4.80 14.78 -7.39
CA PHE A 165 -5.15 14.89 -5.97
C PHE A 165 -6.38 14.02 -5.65
N TYR A 166 -7.45 14.17 -6.44
CA TYR A 166 -8.67 13.40 -6.23
C TYR A 166 -8.47 11.90 -6.42
N ASN A 167 -7.64 11.49 -7.40
CA ASN A 167 -7.26 10.11 -7.60
C ASN A 167 -6.61 9.53 -6.33
N LEU A 168 -5.58 10.20 -5.81
CA LEU A 168 -4.90 9.76 -4.59
C LEU A 168 -5.85 9.72 -3.38
N ALA A 169 -6.68 10.75 -3.20
CA ALA A 169 -7.68 10.76 -2.13
C ALA A 169 -8.68 9.59 -2.26
N THR A 170 -9.07 9.23 -3.49
CA THR A 170 -9.91 8.06 -3.77
C THR A 170 -9.17 6.74 -3.49
N SER A 171 -7.87 6.65 -3.77
CA SER A 171 -7.05 5.50 -3.37
C SER A 171 -7.06 5.29 -1.86
N THR A 172 -7.04 6.36 -1.06
CA THR A 172 -7.13 6.22 0.41
C THR A 172 -8.48 5.68 0.88
N ARG A 173 -9.57 5.95 0.14
CA ARG A 173 -10.88 5.35 0.40
C ARG A 173 -10.83 3.83 0.24
N ILE A 174 -10.17 3.35 -0.80
CA ILE A 174 -9.96 1.91 -1.03
C ILE A 174 -9.09 1.34 0.10
N LEU A 175 -7.98 2.00 0.44
CA LEU A 175 -7.08 1.56 1.50
C LEU A 175 -7.78 1.49 2.88
N ALA A 176 -8.64 2.46 3.21
CA ALA A 176 -9.48 2.44 4.39
C ALA A 176 -10.47 1.25 4.39
N ALA A 177 -11.05 0.93 3.24
CA ALA A 177 -11.89 -0.26 3.12
C ALA A 177 -11.09 -1.55 3.33
N LYS A 178 -9.83 -1.62 2.85
CA LYS A 178 -8.94 -2.76 3.09
C LYS A 178 -8.59 -2.91 4.57
N TRP A 179 -8.20 -1.82 5.23
CA TRP A 179 -7.94 -1.79 6.67
C TRP A 179 -9.11 -2.37 7.49
N LYS A 180 -10.34 -1.94 7.18
CA LYS A 180 -11.55 -2.46 7.85
C LYS A 180 -11.84 -3.93 7.55
N ALA A 181 -11.38 -4.45 6.41
CA ALA A 181 -11.66 -5.81 5.95
C ALA A 181 -10.58 -6.82 6.32
N THR A 182 -9.43 -6.37 6.84
CA THR A 182 -8.31 -7.22 7.22
C THR A 182 -8.21 -7.38 8.74
N ASN A 183 -7.64 -8.51 9.16
CA ASN A 183 -7.29 -8.75 10.56
C ASN A 183 -6.21 -7.79 11.04
N CYS A 184 -6.10 -7.68 12.36
CA CYS A 184 -5.23 -6.73 13.01
C CYS A 184 -3.76 -7.03 12.76
N VAL A 185 -2.95 -5.98 12.78
CA VAL A 185 -1.48 -6.08 12.87
C VAL A 185 -1.05 -5.23 14.05
N GLY A 186 -0.24 -5.80 14.94
CA GLY A 186 0.05 -5.18 16.23
C GLY A 186 -1.23 -4.87 17.00
N ASP A 187 -1.31 -3.66 17.54
CA ASP A 187 -2.53 -3.15 18.20
C ASP A 187 -3.40 -2.26 17.28
N ASN A 188 -3.19 -2.33 15.96
CA ASN A 188 -4.07 -1.71 14.95
C ASN A 188 -4.21 -0.19 15.09
N GLN A 189 -3.06 0.46 15.20
CA GLN A 189 -2.93 1.92 15.27
C GLN A 189 -2.74 2.53 13.88
N PRO A 190 -3.69 3.35 13.37
CA PRO A 190 -3.59 3.95 12.03
C PRO A 190 -2.36 4.83 11.80
N LYS A 191 -1.73 5.34 12.87
CA LYS A 191 -0.53 6.16 12.81
C LYS A 191 0.77 5.35 12.69
N ILE A 192 0.73 4.05 12.96
CA ILE A 192 1.90 3.18 12.85
C ILE A 192 1.94 2.60 11.44
N VAL A 193 3.04 2.82 10.72
CA VAL A 193 3.19 2.43 9.31
C VAL A 193 2.99 0.92 9.15
N GLU A 194 3.64 0.13 9.99
CA GLU A 194 3.68 -1.32 9.87
C GLU A 194 2.33 -2.00 10.15
N HIS A 195 1.43 -1.35 10.91
CA HIS A 195 0.09 -1.88 11.16
C HIS A 195 -0.76 -1.97 9.90
N TRP A 196 -0.38 -1.24 8.84
CA TRP A 196 -1.07 -1.32 7.55
C TRP A 196 -0.60 -2.50 6.69
N TYR A 197 0.27 -3.39 7.17
CA TYR A 197 0.87 -4.45 6.36
C TYR A 197 -0.16 -5.30 5.61
N THR A 198 -1.15 -5.83 6.34
CA THR A 198 -2.18 -6.69 5.73
C THR A 198 -3.13 -5.88 4.84
N ALA A 199 -3.45 -4.64 5.20
CA ALA A 199 -4.25 -3.75 4.36
C ALA A 199 -3.53 -3.39 3.05
N THR A 200 -2.21 -3.22 3.11
CA THR A 200 -1.33 -3.00 1.94
C THR A 200 -1.35 -4.20 1.02
N TRP A 201 -1.19 -5.41 1.56
CA TRP A 201 -1.36 -6.65 0.79
C TRP A 201 -2.76 -6.71 0.15
N ALA A 202 -3.81 -6.43 0.93
CA ALA A 202 -5.19 -6.46 0.45
C ALA A 202 -5.52 -5.37 -0.60
N TYR A 203 -4.72 -4.31 -0.70
CA TYR A 203 -4.86 -3.26 -1.71
C TYR A 203 -4.67 -3.83 -3.11
N ASN A 204 -3.57 -4.55 -3.35
CA ASN A 204 -3.36 -5.29 -4.59
C ASN A 204 -4.25 -6.54 -4.68
N GLY A 205 -4.48 -7.19 -3.55
CA GLY A 205 -5.34 -8.35 -3.44
C GLY A 205 -4.75 -9.43 -2.55
N LEU A 206 -5.61 -9.97 -1.69
CA LEU A 206 -5.35 -11.13 -0.83
C LEU A 206 -5.29 -12.43 -1.66
N ALA A 207 -4.30 -12.53 -2.54
CA ALA A 207 -4.06 -13.67 -3.40
C ALA A 207 -2.85 -14.47 -2.91
N TYR A 208 -2.88 -15.80 -3.10
CA TYR A 208 -1.79 -16.69 -2.68
C TYR A 208 -0.46 -16.34 -3.35
N VAL A 209 -0.52 -15.82 -4.59
CA VAL A 209 0.67 -15.35 -5.30
C VAL A 209 1.40 -14.25 -4.53
N ASN A 210 0.70 -13.44 -3.75
CA ASN A 210 1.24 -12.34 -2.95
C ASN A 210 1.51 -12.74 -1.48
N ASN A 211 1.32 -14.01 -1.11
CA ASN A 211 1.64 -14.45 0.25
C ASN A 211 3.17 -14.45 0.45
N PRO A 212 3.73 -13.80 1.49
CA PRO A 212 5.16 -13.85 1.84
C PRO A 212 5.75 -15.26 1.99
N ASN A 213 4.93 -16.24 2.37
CA ASN A 213 5.29 -17.65 2.51
C ASN A 213 5.11 -18.45 1.22
N ASN A 214 4.78 -17.80 0.10
CA ASN A 214 4.70 -18.49 -1.19
C ASN A 214 6.10 -19.00 -1.58
N PRO A 215 6.26 -20.31 -1.85
CA PRO A 215 7.56 -20.93 -2.13
C PRO A 215 8.19 -20.48 -3.46
N ASN A 216 7.49 -19.69 -4.27
CA ASN A 216 8.06 -19.04 -5.45
C ASN A 216 8.98 -17.86 -5.09
N TYR A 217 8.92 -17.35 -3.87
CA TYR A 217 9.84 -16.34 -3.37
C TYR A 217 11.07 -16.98 -2.73
N ASP A 218 12.22 -16.31 -2.85
CA ASP A 218 13.45 -16.77 -2.21
C ASP A 218 13.25 -16.79 -0.67
N PRO A 219 13.46 -17.94 0.00
CA PRO A 219 13.32 -18.07 1.44
C PRO A 219 14.42 -17.33 2.24
N ASN A 220 15.46 -16.81 1.57
CA ASN A 220 16.53 -16.01 2.17
C ASN A 220 16.52 -14.56 1.65
N ARG A 221 15.39 -14.08 1.11
CA ARG A 221 15.31 -12.72 0.57
C ARG A 221 15.41 -11.68 1.68
N GLY A 222 16.28 -10.70 1.49
CA GLY A 222 16.25 -9.47 2.28
C GLY A 222 15.13 -8.53 1.85
N VAL A 223 15.16 -7.31 2.37
CA VAL A 223 14.28 -6.23 1.93
C VAL A 223 14.41 -6.01 0.42
N TRP A 224 13.28 -5.90 -0.27
CA TRP A 224 13.25 -5.70 -1.72
C TRP A 224 13.85 -4.34 -2.11
N LYS A 225 14.79 -4.34 -3.06
CA LYS A 225 15.50 -3.13 -3.52
C LYS A 225 15.06 -2.76 -4.93
N PRO A 226 14.41 -1.61 -5.16
CA PRO A 226 13.92 -1.23 -6.49
C PRO A 226 15.01 -1.15 -7.56
N SER A 227 16.23 -0.74 -7.19
CA SER A 227 17.38 -0.66 -8.10
C SER A 227 17.91 -2.02 -8.57
N VAL A 228 17.62 -3.08 -7.81
CA VAL A 228 17.98 -4.47 -8.14
C VAL A 228 16.82 -5.19 -8.82
N GLY A 229 15.59 -4.90 -8.38
CA GLY A 229 14.38 -5.59 -8.83
C GLY A 229 14.27 -7.00 -8.24
N GLY A 230 13.65 -7.91 -8.99
CA GLY A 230 13.42 -9.29 -8.57
C GLY A 230 12.03 -9.55 -8.02
N ALA A 231 11.73 -10.84 -7.79
CA ALA A 231 10.45 -11.29 -7.29
C ALA A 231 10.30 -11.01 -5.79
N ALA A 232 9.20 -10.36 -5.43
CA ALA A 232 8.75 -10.15 -4.06
C ALA A 232 7.22 -10.01 -4.08
N PRO A 233 6.52 -10.34 -2.98
CA PRO A 233 5.10 -10.04 -2.84
C PRO A 233 4.87 -8.54 -2.80
N TYR A 234 3.64 -8.14 -3.14
CA TYR A 234 3.29 -6.73 -3.35
C TYR A 234 3.67 -5.82 -2.18
N GLN A 235 3.26 -6.15 -0.97
CA GLN A 235 3.51 -5.38 0.25
C GLN A 235 5.01 -5.25 0.57
N GLU A 236 5.82 -6.26 0.25
CA GLU A 236 7.27 -6.16 0.42
C GLU A 236 7.93 -5.23 -0.59
N LYS A 237 7.38 -5.11 -1.81
CA LYS A 237 7.82 -4.08 -2.78
C LYS A 237 7.47 -2.68 -2.30
N VAL A 238 6.27 -2.50 -1.75
CA VAL A 238 5.85 -1.23 -1.14
C VAL A 238 6.81 -0.87 0.00
N TYR A 239 7.06 -1.77 0.94
CA TYR A 239 7.94 -1.49 2.07
C TYR A 239 9.40 -1.28 1.61
N GLY A 240 9.83 -1.99 0.56
CA GLY A 240 11.13 -1.76 -0.08
C GLY A 240 11.29 -0.34 -0.63
N PHE A 241 10.23 0.30 -1.14
CA PHE A 241 10.29 1.72 -1.54
C PHE A 241 10.33 2.68 -0.34
N MET A 242 9.83 2.29 0.82
CA MET A 242 9.99 3.10 2.04
C MET A 242 11.45 3.19 2.47
N GLU A 243 12.21 2.10 2.29
CA GLU A 243 13.63 2.02 2.67
C GLU A 243 14.59 2.48 1.57
N PHE A 244 14.27 2.17 0.31
CA PHE A 244 15.18 2.38 -0.82
C PHE A 244 14.57 3.30 -1.87
N ASN A 245 14.63 4.61 -1.61
CA ASN A 245 14.25 5.64 -2.58
C ASN A 245 15.14 6.89 -2.44
N SER A 246 14.95 7.86 -3.33
CA SER A 246 15.66 9.15 -3.29
C SER A 246 14.71 10.35 -3.42
N GLN A 247 13.40 10.14 -3.28
CA GLN A 247 12.37 11.15 -3.53
C GLN A 247 11.73 11.68 -2.23
N TRP A 248 11.82 10.94 -1.14
CA TRP A 248 11.37 11.33 0.19
C TRP A 248 12.29 10.72 1.27
N GLU A 249 12.09 11.13 2.52
CA GLU A 249 12.82 10.58 3.66
C GLU A 249 12.51 9.09 3.84
N THR A 250 13.56 8.28 3.94
CA THR A 250 13.44 6.82 4.05
C THR A 250 13.23 6.40 5.49
N ILE A 251 12.47 5.31 5.68
CA ILE A 251 12.38 4.59 6.96
C ILE A 251 12.80 3.14 6.75
N GLU A 252 13.19 2.45 7.82
CA GLU A 252 13.51 1.03 7.82
C GLU A 252 12.36 0.25 8.44
N PRO A 253 11.29 -0.08 7.70
CA PRO A 253 10.10 -0.68 8.30
C PRO A 253 10.40 -2.06 8.87
N ALA A 254 9.70 -2.40 9.95
CA ALA A 254 9.68 -3.76 10.48
C ALA A 254 8.71 -4.64 9.67
N TYR A 255 8.99 -5.94 9.65
CA TYR A 255 8.19 -6.95 8.96
C TYR A 255 7.52 -7.89 9.95
N PRO A 256 6.29 -8.39 9.66
CA PRO A 256 5.72 -9.48 10.45
C PRO A 256 6.57 -10.74 10.31
N ASN A 257 6.62 -11.54 11.37
CA ASN A 257 7.28 -12.83 11.32
C ASN A 257 6.56 -13.76 10.33
N PRO A 258 7.27 -14.35 9.34
CA PRO A 258 6.67 -15.28 8.39
C PRO A 258 5.91 -16.44 9.04
N GLY A 259 6.36 -16.90 10.22
CA GLY A 259 5.68 -17.93 11.00
C GLY A 259 4.27 -17.57 11.45
N ASP A 260 3.98 -16.28 11.64
CA ASP A 260 2.68 -15.79 12.10
C ASP A 260 1.70 -15.51 10.94
N ILE A 261 2.22 -15.26 9.73
CA ILE A 261 1.43 -14.94 8.53
C ILE A 261 0.60 -16.13 8.05
N GLY A 262 1.14 -17.35 8.18
CA GLY A 262 0.54 -18.57 7.65
C GLY A 262 0.60 -18.68 6.12
N GLY A 263 0.06 -19.78 5.57
CA GLY A 263 0.14 -20.10 4.14
C GLY A 263 -1.08 -19.69 3.29
N GLY A 264 -2.08 -19.06 3.88
CA GLY A 264 -3.37 -18.78 3.24
C GLY A 264 -3.45 -17.44 2.49
N THR A 265 -4.65 -17.03 2.13
CA THR A 265 -4.94 -15.71 1.57
C THR A 265 -5.48 -14.72 2.59
N SER A 266 -5.78 -15.17 3.81
CA SER A 266 -6.30 -14.33 4.89
C SER A 266 -5.41 -14.53 6.11
N PRO A 267 -4.37 -13.70 6.30
CA PRO A 267 -3.54 -13.76 7.50
C PRO A 267 -4.40 -13.63 8.76
N PRO A 268 -4.05 -14.29 9.87
CA PRO A 268 -4.72 -14.08 11.16
C PRO A 268 -4.39 -12.68 11.72
N ASP A 269 -4.85 -12.39 12.94
CA ASP A 269 -4.28 -11.26 13.69
C ASP A 269 -2.77 -11.49 13.86
N LEU A 270 -1.98 -10.50 13.42
CA LEU A 270 -0.53 -10.54 13.49
C LEU A 270 -0.04 -9.79 14.73
N PRO A 271 0.99 -10.31 15.43
CA PRO A 271 1.69 -9.55 16.46
C PRO A 271 2.29 -8.23 15.93
N GLU A 272 2.82 -7.42 16.84
CA GLU A 272 3.61 -6.24 16.49
C GLU A 272 4.76 -6.66 15.54
N PRO A 273 4.83 -6.10 14.32
CA PRO A 273 5.94 -6.38 13.40
C PRO A 273 7.27 -5.96 14.01
N ASP A 274 8.24 -6.88 14.05
CA ASP A 274 9.54 -6.60 14.64
C ASP A 274 10.73 -7.17 13.84
N CYS A 275 10.50 -7.93 12.76
CA CYS A 275 11.58 -8.53 11.98
C CYS A 275 12.31 -7.46 11.15
N ALA A 276 13.64 -7.55 11.09
CA ALA A 276 14.47 -6.60 10.35
C ALA A 276 14.33 -6.72 8.83
N SER A 277 13.88 -7.86 8.33
CA SER A 277 13.56 -8.06 6.91
C SER A 277 12.49 -9.13 6.74
N PRO A 278 11.96 -9.36 5.52
CA PRO A 278 10.96 -10.39 5.26
C PRO A 278 11.32 -11.80 5.74
N THR A 279 12.61 -12.12 5.87
CA THR A 279 13.07 -13.45 6.32
C THR A 279 14.11 -13.40 7.44
N ASP A 280 14.35 -12.22 8.04
CA ASP A 280 15.27 -12.05 9.17
C ASP A 280 14.52 -11.53 10.38
N CYS A 281 14.17 -12.46 11.27
CA CYS A 281 13.55 -12.17 12.56
C CYS A 281 14.51 -12.37 13.74
N GLU A 282 15.78 -12.71 13.48
CA GLU A 282 16.81 -12.74 14.51
C GLU A 282 17.23 -11.30 14.84
N ASN A 283 17.41 -10.47 13.80
CA ASN A 283 17.55 -9.04 13.95
C ASN A 283 16.17 -8.37 14.02
N LYS A 284 16.07 -7.34 14.85
CA LYS A 284 14.81 -6.65 15.15
C LYS A 284 14.83 -5.18 14.75
N ARG A 285 13.69 -4.68 14.28
CA ARG A 285 13.44 -3.26 13.99
C ARG A 285 12.21 -2.78 14.78
N PRO A 286 12.20 -1.53 15.28
CA PRO A 286 10.99 -0.95 15.86
C PRO A 286 9.98 -0.61 14.76
N THR A 287 8.72 -0.42 15.16
CA THR A 287 7.70 0.18 14.29
C THR A 287 7.78 1.70 14.27
N HIS A 288 7.19 2.31 13.25
CA HIS A 288 7.33 3.73 12.94
C HIS A 288 5.99 4.46 13.03
N VAL A 289 5.96 5.51 13.83
CA VAL A 289 4.89 6.51 13.77
C VAL A 289 5.12 7.39 12.54
N THR A 290 4.10 7.58 11.70
CA THR A 290 4.19 8.46 10.52
C THR A 290 4.66 9.86 10.91
N ALA A 291 5.64 10.38 10.16
CA ALA A 291 6.31 11.66 10.47
C ALA A 291 5.76 12.85 9.67
N CYS A 292 4.83 12.62 8.74
CA CYS A 292 4.34 13.70 7.87
C CYS A 292 3.53 14.78 8.59
N ALA A 293 3.65 16.00 8.06
CA ALA A 293 3.02 17.20 8.59
C ALA A 293 1.50 17.00 8.71
N GLY A 294 0.98 17.18 9.93
CA GLY A 294 -0.41 16.89 10.29
C GLY A 294 -0.57 15.91 11.46
N ALA A 295 0.51 15.24 11.90
CA ALA A 295 0.53 14.41 13.09
C ALA A 295 0.53 15.19 14.43
N VAL A 296 0.49 16.52 14.40
CA VAL A 296 0.49 17.37 15.61
C VAL A 296 -0.95 17.59 16.08
N GLY A 297 -1.39 16.80 17.07
CA GLY A 297 -2.65 17.07 17.78
C GLY A 297 -3.30 15.85 18.40
N GLY A 298 -2.63 15.22 19.37
CA GLY A 298 -3.23 14.17 20.18
C GLY A 298 -2.24 13.63 21.20
N SER A 299 -2.08 14.35 22.31
CA SER A 299 -1.36 13.86 23.48
C SER A 299 -2.14 12.70 24.12
N GLY A 300 -1.72 11.46 23.85
CA GLY A 300 -2.02 10.28 24.65
C GLY A 300 -0.71 9.81 25.29
N GLY A 301 -0.67 9.78 26.63
CA GLY A 301 0.55 9.88 27.42
C GLY A 301 1.55 8.72 27.30
N ALA A 302 2.81 9.08 27.04
CA ALA A 302 3.96 8.24 27.35
C ALA A 302 4.42 8.52 28.78
N GLY A 303 4.15 7.59 29.69
CA GLY A 303 4.78 7.55 31.01
C GLY A 303 6.23 7.08 30.88
N GLY A 304 7.18 8.03 30.94
CA GLY A 304 8.61 7.77 30.96
C GLY A 304 9.25 8.40 32.20
N GLY A 305 9.73 7.57 33.11
CA GLY A 305 10.48 7.98 34.29
C GLY A 305 11.79 8.67 33.94
N GLY A 306 12.11 9.75 34.66
CA GLY A 306 13.35 10.49 34.55
C GLY A 306 13.87 10.85 35.94
N SER A 307 14.92 10.16 36.36
CA SER A 307 15.72 10.40 37.55
C SER A 307 16.70 11.56 37.37
N GLY A 308 16.80 12.42 38.38
CA GLY A 308 18.06 13.01 38.86
C GLY A 308 18.66 14.20 38.10
N GLY A 309 18.69 15.37 38.76
CA GLY A 309 19.52 16.50 38.35
C GLY A 309 19.35 17.70 39.28
N ALA A 310 20.36 17.96 40.11
CA ALA A 310 20.36 18.96 41.18
C ALA A 310 20.73 20.38 40.73
N GLY A 311 20.27 21.36 41.52
CA GLY A 311 20.66 22.77 41.50
C GLY A 311 19.41 23.67 41.49
N GLY A 312 19.13 24.57 42.42
CA GLY A 312 19.90 25.20 43.49
C GLY A 312 19.43 26.67 43.55
N GLY A 313 19.00 27.15 44.72
CA GLY A 313 18.88 28.59 44.98
C GLY A 313 17.54 29.11 45.51
N GLY A 314 17.48 29.29 46.83
CA GLY A 314 17.03 30.53 47.49
C GLY A 314 15.55 30.92 47.44
N GLY A 315 14.86 30.81 48.58
CA GLY A 315 13.56 31.46 48.77
C GLY A 315 13.00 31.25 50.17
N SER A 316 13.19 32.25 51.02
CA SER A 316 12.81 32.32 52.43
C SER A 316 11.30 32.49 52.70
N GLY A 317 10.83 31.87 53.78
CA GLY A 317 9.85 32.47 54.70
C GLY A 317 8.41 31.96 54.62
N GLY A 318 7.88 31.49 55.75
CA GLY A 318 6.43 31.31 55.93
C GLY A 318 6.08 30.24 56.97
N ALA A 319 5.82 30.67 58.19
CA ALA A 319 5.42 29.83 59.32
C ALA A 319 3.93 29.43 59.29
N GLY A 320 3.61 28.31 59.96
CA GLY A 320 2.34 28.11 60.68
C GLY A 320 1.36 27.10 60.08
N GLY A 321 1.02 26.07 60.84
CA GLY A 321 -0.10 25.18 60.52
C GLY A 321 -0.05 23.82 61.21
N SER A 322 -0.49 23.77 62.46
CA SER A 322 -0.70 22.56 63.28
C SER A 322 -1.96 21.80 62.90
N GLY A 323 -1.91 20.46 63.01
CA GLY A 323 -3.03 19.63 63.48
C GLY A 323 -3.68 18.68 62.47
N GLY A 324 -3.86 17.41 62.86
CA GLY A 324 -4.80 16.50 62.21
C GLY A 324 -4.40 15.03 62.27
N ALA A 325 -4.93 14.31 63.26
CA ALA A 325 -4.78 12.87 63.47
C ALA A 325 -5.91 12.05 62.80
N GLY A 326 -5.67 10.75 62.61
CA GLY A 326 -6.69 9.69 62.40
C GLY A 326 -7.02 9.39 60.92
N GLY A 327 -7.23 8.14 60.48
CA GLY A 327 -7.40 6.88 61.20
C GLY A 327 -7.40 5.65 60.27
N ASN A 328 -7.46 4.49 60.91
CA ASN A 328 -7.41 3.11 60.41
C ASN A 328 -8.66 2.64 59.63
N GLY A 329 -8.46 1.52 58.89
CA GLY A 329 -9.40 0.38 58.77
C GLY A 329 -10.30 0.41 57.53
N GLY A 330 -10.65 -0.68 56.85
CA GLY A 330 -10.43 -2.13 57.00
C GLY A 330 -10.69 -2.80 55.63
N THR A 331 -10.02 -3.90 55.28
CA THR A 331 -10.44 -5.31 55.39
C THR A 331 -11.84 -5.67 54.89
N GLY A 332 -11.88 -6.61 53.94
CA GLY A 332 -12.84 -7.73 53.95
C GLY A 332 -13.79 -7.82 52.75
N GLY A 333 -13.79 -8.95 52.05
CA GLY A 333 -14.89 -9.31 51.14
C GLY A 333 -14.55 -10.30 50.02
N SER A 334 -14.21 -11.54 50.39
CA SER A 334 -14.03 -12.70 49.51
C SER A 334 -15.35 -13.45 49.24
N GLY A 335 -15.41 -14.12 48.08
CA GLY A 335 -16.27 -15.28 47.77
C GLY A 335 -17.44 -14.98 46.83
N ASN A 336 -17.92 -15.87 45.96
CA ASN A 336 -17.57 -17.25 45.59
C ASN A 336 -18.36 -17.60 44.30
N ASP A 337 -17.87 -18.60 43.57
CA ASP A 337 -18.57 -19.65 42.79
C ASP A 337 -19.68 -19.24 41.79
N GLY A 338 -19.67 -19.66 40.52
CA GLY A 338 -19.50 -21.02 40.02
C GLY A 338 -20.86 -21.56 39.57
N GLY A 339 -21.05 -21.82 38.27
CA GLY A 339 -22.31 -22.37 37.75
C GLY A 339 -22.37 -22.53 36.24
N SER A 340 -21.85 -23.64 35.75
CA SER A 340 -22.06 -24.16 34.39
C SER A 340 -23.37 -24.94 34.31
N GLY A 341 -24.10 -24.86 33.20
CA GLY A 341 -25.12 -25.87 32.87
C GLY A 341 -26.02 -25.51 31.67
N PRO A 342 -26.29 -26.43 30.71
CA PRO A 342 -26.74 -26.08 29.36
C PRO A 342 -28.18 -26.51 29.03
N GLY A 343 -28.70 -26.01 27.91
CA GLY A 343 -29.65 -26.77 27.07
C GLY A 343 -30.89 -26.03 26.57
N GLY A 344 -31.14 -26.13 25.25
CA GLY A 344 -32.48 -26.42 24.74
C GLY A 344 -33.19 -25.38 23.88
N GLY A 345 -33.00 -25.46 22.56
CA GLY A 345 -34.10 -25.62 21.58
C GLY A 345 -35.02 -24.43 21.24
N PRO A 346 -35.71 -24.48 20.08
CA PRO A 346 -35.98 -23.30 19.27
C PRO A 346 -37.38 -22.71 19.51
N GLY A 347 -37.47 -21.37 19.50
CA GLY A 347 -38.71 -20.63 19.56
C GLY A 347 -38.70 -19.50 18.53
N THR A 348 -39.54 -19.64 17.52
CA THR A 348 -39.92 -18.60 16.56
C THR A 348 -40.86 -17.60 17.24
N THR A 349 -40.49 -16.33 17.27
CA THR A 349 -41.44 -15.20 17.24
C THR A 349 -40.76 -14.03 16.54
N ASP A 350 -41.33 -13.68 15.39
CA ASP A 350 -41.28 -12.34 14.83
C ASP A 350 -41.69 -11.33 15.90
N ASP A 351 -40.94 -10.24 16.02
CA ASP A 351 -41.49 -8.91 16.27
C ASP A 351 -40.45 -7.87 15.82
N GLY A 352 -40.89 -7.03 14.89
CA GLY A 352 -40.08 -6.00 14.28
C GLY A 352 -39.75 -4.87 15.26
N ASN A 353 -38.47 -4.51 15.31
CA ASN A 353 -38.08 -3.15 15.60
C ASN A 353 -36.86 -2.79 14.74
N GLY A 354 -37.09 -1.87 13.81
CA GLY A 354 -36.14 -1.47 12.79
C GLY A 354 -34.97 -0.71 13.39
N THR A 355 -33.81 -1.37 13.44
CA THR A 355 -32.51 -0.70 13.51
C THR A 355 -31.71 -1.19 12.31
N VAL A 356 -31.70 -0.39 11.24
CA VAL A 356 -30.97 -0.70 10.01
C VAL A 356 -29.48 -0.51 10.28
N HIS A 357 -28.84 -1.54 10.82
CA HIS A 357 -27.40 -1.73 10.62
C HIS A 357 -27.21 -2.18 9.17
N GLY A 358 -27.03 -1.21 8.28
CA GLY A 358 -26.56 -1.45 6.92
C GLY A 358 -25.13 -1.98 6.98
N VAL A 359 -24.99 -3.29 7.21
CA VAL A 359 -23.74 -4.00 6.93
C VAL A 359 -23.58 -3.96 5.42
N VAL A 360 -22.80 -3.00 4.93
CA VAL A 360 -22.20 -3.09 3.60
C VAL A 360 -21.24 -4.25 3.68
N THR A 361 -21.72 -5.44 3.34
CA THR A 361 -20.86 -6.58 3.06
C THR A 361 -20.11 -6.23 1.79
N CYS A 362 -18.91 -5.67 1.93
CA CYS A 362 -17.88 -5.83 0.91
C CYS A 362 -17.56 -7.33 0.87
N GLN A 363 -18.38 -8.10 0.16
CA GLN A 363 -17.98 -9.42 -0.27
C GLN A 363 -16.75 -9.21 -1.14
N CYS A 364 -15.58 -9.49 -0.58
CA CYS A 364 -14.43 -9.91 -1.34
C CYS A 364 -14.88 -11.13 -2.15
N ARG A 365 -15.46 -10.89 -3.32
CA ARG A 365 -15.74 -11.96 -4.27
C ARG A 365 -14.36 -12.44 -4.68
N ALA A 366 -13.94 -13.56 -4.09
CA ALA A 366 -12.82 -14.33 -4.59
C ALA A 366 -13.06 -14.51 -6.09
N ALA A 367 -12.18 -13.93 -6.91
CA ALA A 367 -12.17 -14.20 -8.33
C ALA A 367 -12.17 -15.72 -8.50
N GLY A 368 -13.21 -16.22 -9.18
CA GLY A 368 -13.38 -17.65 -9.41
C GLY A 368 -12.11 -18.23 -10.04
N THR A 369 -11.79 -19.45 -9.63
CA THR A 369 -10.58 -20.21 -9.95
C THR A 369 -10.46 -20.63 -11.41
N ASN A 370 -10.68 -19.74 -12.39
CA ASN A 370 -10.46 -20.05 -13.80
C ASN A 370 -9.97 -18.92 -14.70
N ASP A 371 -9.65 -17.73 -14.16
CA ASP A 371 -8.95 -16.72 -14.93
C ASP A 371 -7.45 -16.86 -14.69
N ARG A 372 -6.74 -17.28 -15.74
CA ARG A 372 -5.28 -17.21 -15.81
C ARG A 372 -4.87 -15.75 -15.77
N ILE A 373 -4.68 -15.21 -14.58
CA ILE A 373 -4.00 -13.93 -14.35
C ILE A 373 -2.57 -14.08 -14.87
N PRO A 374 -2.16 -13.38 -15.94
CA PRO A 374 -0.76 -13.37 -16.34
C PRO A 374 -0.05 -12.36 -15.42
N GLY A 375 0.57 -12.86 -14.36
CA GLY A 375 1.51 -12.07 -13.56
C GLY A 375 2.73 -11.74 -14.40
N TRP A 376 2.92 -10.48 -14.78
CA TRP A 376 4.11 -10.04 -15.51
C TRP A 376 4.68 -8.75 -14.94
N LEU A 377 5.51 -8.91 -13.90
CA LEU A 377 6.75 -8.14 -13.74
C LEU A 377 7.89 -9.15 -13.87
N GLY A 378 8.22 -9.49 -15.11
CA GLY A 378 9.22 -10.49 -15.45
C GLY A 378 9.62 -10.39 -16.91
N LEU A 379 10.22 -9.27 -17.32
CA LEU A 379 10.91 -9.18 -18.60
C LEU A 379 12.39 -9.53 -18.39
N GLY A 380 12.69 -10.81 -18.58
CA GLY A 380 14.04 -11.30 -18.84
C GLY A 380 14.40 -11.08 -20.31
N SER A 381 15.55 -10.47 -20.55
CA SER A 381 16.14 -10.28 -21.87
C SER A 381 16.50 -11.63 -22.51
N LEU A 382 15.90 -11.94 -23.66
CA LEU A 382 16.34 -13.04 -24.53
C LEU A 382 16.53 -12.48 -25.95
N ALA A 383 17.78 -12.18 -26.29
CA ALA A 383 18.19 -11.87 -27.65
C ALA A 383 18.23 -13.18 -28.47
N VAL A 384 17.31 -13.32 -29.43
CA VAL A 384 17.37 -14.37 -30.45
C VAL A 384 17.87 -13.74 -31.75
N LEU A 385 19.12 -14.04 -32.11
CA LEU A 385 19.66 -13.84 -33.44
C LEU A 385 19.09 -14.92 -34.38
N ALA A 386 18.16 -14.54 -35.26
CA ALA A 386 17.74 -15.36 -36.39
C ALA A 386 18.13 -14.67 -37.70
N SER A 387 19.23 -15.14 -38.29
CA SER A 387 19.68 -14.79 -39.64
C SER A 387 18.82 -15.50 -40.69
N LEU A 388 17.99 -14.75 -41.43
CA LEU A 388 17.31 -15.21 -42.63
C LEU A 388 18.16 -14.89 -43.88
N GLY A 389 18.80 -15.92 -44.42
CA GLY A 389 19.42 -15.90 -45.76
C GLY A 389 18.59 -16.74 -46.73
N ALA A 390 17.68 -16.10 -47.46
CA ALA A 390 16.95 -16.71 -48.57
C ALA A 390 17.85 -16.95 -49.78
N ARG A 391 17.75 -18.11 -50.45
CA ARG A 391 17.97 -18.22 -51.91
C ARG A 391 17.46 -19.52 -52.56
N ARG A 392 16.44 -19.31 -53.40
CA ARG A 392 16.19 -19.84 -54.76
C ARG A 392 16.14 -21.36 -55.01
N ARG A 393 14.92 -21.84 -55.28
CA ARG A 393 14.64 -23.02 -56.11
C ARG A 393 15.01 -22.74 -57.58
N ARG A 394 15.68 -23.68 -58.24
CA ARG A 394 15.72 -23.84 -59.72
C ARG A 394 14.81 -25.00 -60.11
N PRO A 395 14.20 -24.99 -61.31
CA PRO A 395 13.41 -26.11 -61.81
C PRO A 395 14.30 -27.20 -62.42
N ARG A 396 13.76 -28.42 -62.44
CA ARG A 396 14.31 -29.65 -63.00
C ARG A 396 14.42 -29.59 -64.52
N LEU A 397 15.51 -30.15 -65.05
CA LEU A 397 15.50 -31.13 -66.13
C LEU A 397 16.25 -32.36 -65.63
#